data_AF-A0A3D2URV4-F1
#
_entry.id   AF-A0A3D2URV4-F1
#
_cell.length_a   1.000
_cell.length_b   1.000
_cell.length_c   1.000
_cell.angle_alpha   90.00
_cell.angle_beta   90.00
_cell.angle_gamma   90.00
#
_symmetry.space_group_name_H-M   'P 1'
#
loop_
_entity.id
_entity.type
_entity.pdbx_description
1 polymer ?
#
loop_
_entity_poly.entity_id
_entity_poly.type
_entity_poly.pdbx_seq_one_letter_code
_entity_poly.pdbx_strand_id
1 'polypeptide(L)'
;MNYSLSRVLIAFALGVLVGAMMTELSYLGLRRENRAPTTIELTIPAGTAELIRQGDAPPTIPQDMRFVVGDVLRVINEDDENHQLGLLYIPAKSSASLKLESVENMTMECSFQASNSFGITVQEPVTWWTRVRGYFYAGFPLGMLFAVYSGLITKKKKDESVA
;
A
#
# COMPACT_ATOMS: atom_id res chain seq x y z
N MET A 1 -28.77 38.05 0.43
CA MET A 1 -28.19 36.70 0.59
C MET A 1 -26.74 36.88 1.04
N ASN A 2 -26.52 37.21 2.32
CA ASN A 2 -25.17 37.47 2.83
C ASN A 2 -24.57 36.16 3.33
N TYR A 3 -24.14 35.31 2.39
CA TYR A 3 -23.14 34.30 2.73
C TYR A 3 -21.91 35.07 3.20
N SER A 4 -21.59 34.99 4.50
CA SER A 4 -20.29 35.48 4.95
C SER A 4 -19.25 34.62 4.24
N LEU A 5 -18.54 35.21 3.28
CA LEU A 5 -17.53 34.54 2.45
C LEU A 5 -16.56 33.74 3.33
N SER A 6 -16.21 34.30 4.48
CA SER A 6 -15.39 33.64 5.52
C SER A 6 -15.97 32.30 5.98
N ARG A 7 -17.28 32.17 6.17
CA ARG A 7 -17.91 30.91 6.61
C ARG A 7 -17.85 29.84 5.53
N VAL A 8 -18.11 30.21 4.27
CA VAL A 8 -18.04 29.29 3.13
C VAL A 8 -16.60 28.79 2.95
N LEU A 9 -15.62 29.68 3.06
CA LEU A 9 -14.20 29.32 3.00
C LEU A 9 -13.78 28.41 4.17
N ILE A 10 -14.23 28.69 5.40
CA ILE A 10 -13.96 27.84 6.56
C ILE A 10 -14.57 26.45 6.38
N ALA A 11 -15.83 26.37 5.94
CA ALA A 11 -16.51 25.09 5.69
C ALA A 11 -15.80 24.28 4.59
N PHE A 12 -15.37 24.94 3.52
CA PHE A 12 -14.59 24.33 2.45
C PHE A 12 -13.25 23.79 2.98
N ALA A 13 -12.48 24.62 3.69
CA ALA A 13 -11.20 24.23 4.26
C ALA A 13 -11.33 23.05 5.23
N LEU A 14 -12.40 23.02 6.03
CA LEU A 14 -12.68 21.93 6.96
C LEU A 14 -12.98 20.62 6.21
N GLY A 15 -13.75 20.67 5.11
CA GLY A 15 -13.99 19.49 4.28
C GLY A 15 -12.72 18.98 3.58
N VAL A 16 -11.86 19.88 3.09
CA VAL A 16 -10.55 19.49 2.53
C VAL A 16 -9.67 18.84 3.60
N LEU A 17 -9.63 19.41 4.81
CA LEU A 17 -8.86 18.86 5.93
C LEU A 17 -9.34 17.46 6.34
N VAL A 18 -10.66 17.25 6.43
CA VAL A 18 -11.24 15.92 6.69
C VAL A 18 -10.87 14.94 5.58
N GLY A 19 -10.97 15.34 4.31
CA GLY A 19 -10.60 14.50 3.17
C GLY A 19 -9.11 14.12 3.19
N ALA A 20 -8.23 15.07 3.50
CA ALA A 20 -6.79 14.83 3.66
C ALA A 20 -6.50 13.84 4.80
N MET A 21 -7.14 14.03 5.97
CA MET A 21 -6.99 13.12 7.11
C MET A 21 -7.46 11.70 6.79
N MET A 22 -8.61 11.52 6.14
CA MET A 22 -9.09 10.19 5.73
C MET A 22 -8.13 9.52 4.74
N THR A 23 -7.53 10.30 3.84
CA THR A 23 -6.58 9.78 2.86
C THR A 23 -5.29 9.31 3.53
N GLU A 24 -4.72 10.10 4.46
CA GLU A 24 -3.53 9.68 5.23
C GLU A 24 -3.81 8.47 6.12
N LEU A 25 -4.97 8.43 6.79
CA LEU A 25 -5.40 7.26 7.56
C LEU A 25 -5.47 6.00 6.67
N SER A 26 -5.95 6.15 5.44
CA SER A 26 -6.02 5.05 4.48
C SER A 26 -4.63 4.59 4.04
N TYR A 27 -3.70 5.52 3.78
CA TYR A 27 -2.32 5.17 3.43
C TYR A 27 -1.58 4.45 4.56
N LEU A 28 -1.76 4.92 5.80
CA LEU A 28 -1.21 4.27 6.99
C LEU A 28 -1.82 2.88 7.21
N GLY A 29 -3.14 2.75 7.10
CA GLY A 29 -3.85 1.48 7.29
C GLY A 29 -3.49 0.43 6.23
N LEU A 30 -3.31 0.84 4.97
CA LEU A 30 -2.90 -0.05 3.88
C LEU A 30 -1.40 -0.37 3.90
N ARG A 31 -0.63 0.21 4.84
CA ARG A 31 0.83 0.13 4.88
C ARG A 31 1.47 0.42 3.53
N ARG A 32 0.93 1.39 2.80
CA ARG A 32 1.55 1.79 1.53
C ARG A 32 2.78 2.60 1.84
N GLU A 33 3.94 2.01 1.60
CA GLU A 33 5.21 2.62 1.95
C GLU A 33 5.57 3.72 0.94
N ASN A 34 5.85 4.91 1.46
CA ASN A 34 6.57 5.92 0.70
C ASN A 34 8.05 5.60 0.83
N ARG A 35 8.53 4.67 0.01
CA ARG A 35 9.94 4.35 -0.06
C ARG A 35 10.45 4.35 -1.49
N ALA A 36 11.72 4.69 -1.63
CA ALA A 36 12.44 4.49 -2.87
C ALA A 36 12.59 2.98 -3.15
N PRO A 37 12.72 2.58 -4.42
CA PRO A 37 13.02 1.21 -4.76
C PRO A 37 14.34 0.74 -4.14
N THR A 38 14.35 -0.46 -3.56
CA THR A 38 15.51 -1.06 -2.89
C THR A 38 15.66 -2.53 -3.24
N THR A 39 16.85 -3.08 -2.97
CA THR A 39 17.07 -4.52 -3.01
C THR A 39 16.60 -5.15 -1.71
N ILE A 40 15.67 -6.08 -1.79
CA ILE A 40 15.16 -6.84 -0.64
C ILE A 40 15.69 -8.25 -0.75
N GLU A 41 16.28 -8.73 0.33
CA GLU A 41 16.91 -10.04 0.40
C GLU A 41 15.99 -11.07 1.03
N LEU A 42 15.84 -12.21 0.37
CA LEU A 42 15.16 -13.39 0.89
C LEU A 42 16.19 -14.51 1.03
N THR A 43 16.52 -14.89 2.26
CA THR A 43 17.46 -15.98 2.52
C THR A 43 16.71 -17.29 2.74
N ILE A 44 17.03 -18.29 1.92
CA ILE A 44 16.60 -19.67 2.11
C ILE A 44 17.66 -20.34 3.00
N PRO A 45 17.35 -20.67 4.27
CA PRO A 45 18.33 -21.21 5.19
C PRO A 45 18.73 -22.64 4.83
N ALA A 46 19.90 -23.05 5.31
CA ALA A 46 20.35 -24.43 5.17
C ALA A 46 19.37 -25.43 5.80
N GLY A 47 19.14 -26.57 5.15
CA GLY A 47 18.21 -27.60 5.61
C GLY A 47 16.75 -27.32 5.26
N THR A 48 16.47 -26.31 4.42
CA THR A 48 15.11 -26.02 3.95
C THR A 48 14.51 -27.20 3.18
N ALA A 49 15.28 -27.82 2.28
CA ALA A 49 14.82 -28.97 1.52
C ALA A 49 14.46 -30.17 2.42
N GLU A 50 15.24 -30.40 3.48
CA GLU A 50 14.96 -31.46 4.45
C GLU A 50 13.65 -31.19 5.22
N LEU A 51 13.44 -29.95 5.66
CA LEU A 51 12.18 -29.55 6.32
C LEU A 51 10.97 -29.76 5.40
N ILE A 52 11.09 -29.38 4.13
CA ILE A 52 10.01 -29.55 3.15
C ILE A 52 9.73 -31.02 2.86
N ARG A 53 10.77 -31.87 2.80
CA ARG A 53 10.61 -33.32 2.68
C ARG A 53 9.89 -33.93 3.88
N GLN A 54 10.01 -33.32 5.06
CA GLN A 54 9.27 -33.69 6.27
C GLN A 54 7.84 -33.11 6.30
N GLY A 55 7.48 -32.26 5.34
CA GLY A 55 6.18 -31.60 5.23
C GLY A 55 6.09 -30.26 5.97
N ASP A 56 7.19 -29.79 6.54
CA ASP A 56 7.27 -28.54 7.30
C ASP A 56 7.86 -27.41 6.44
N ALA A 57 7.51 -26.17 6.76
CA ALA A 57 8.08 -24.98 6.12
C ALA A 57 9.03 -24.25 7.09
N PRO A 58 10.16 -23.72 6.62
CA PRO A 58 11.04 -22.92 7.47
C PRO A 58 10.29 -21.70 8.03
N PRO A 59 10.31 -21.47 9.35
CA PRO A 59 9.57 -20.36 9.97
C PRO A 59 10.12 -18.98 9.59
N THR A 60 11.32 -18.91 9.02
CA THR A 60 11.99 -17.68 8.59
C THR A 60 11.54 -17.20 7.22
N ILE A 61 10.95 -18.06 6.39
CA ILE A 61 10.50 -17.70 5.04
C ILE A 61 9.03 -17.25 5.11
N PRO A 62 8.72 -15.98 4.79
CA PRO A 62 7.34 -15.52 4.74
C PRO A 62 6.56 -16.17 3.57
N GLN A 63 5.24 -16.30 3.70
CA GLN A 63 4.39 -16.82 2.62
C GLN A 63 4.16 -15.79 1.51
N ASP A 64 4.10 -14.52 1.89
CA ASP A 64 3.91 -13.40 0.99
C ASP A 64 4.87 -12.25 1.30
N MET A 65 5.29 -11.54 0.26
CA MET A 65 6.09 -10.33 0.37
C MET A 65 5.50 -9.21 -0.48
N ARG A 66 5.63 -7.98 0.04
CA ARG A 66 5.16 -6.77 -0.61
C ARG A 66 6.34 -5.93 -1.08
N PHE A 67 6.26 -5.48 -2.31
CA PHE A 67 7.29 -4.72 -3.00
C PHE A 67 6.71 -3.45 -3.58
N VAL A 68 7.60 -2.54 -3.90
CA VAL A 68 7.33 -1.31 -4.64
C VAL A 68 7.88 -1.47 -6.04
N VAL A 69 7.21 -0.90 -7.04
CA VAL A 69 7.71 -0.87 -8.42
C VAL A 69 9.15 -0.33 -8.45
N GLY A 70 10.03 -1.09 -9.07
CA GLY A 70 11.47 -0.84 -9.16
C GLY A 70 12.32 -1.64 -8.17
N ASP A 71 11.71 -2.31 -7.19
CA ASP A 71 12.43 -3.17 -6.25
C ASP A 71 13.12 -4.33 -6.96
N VAL A 72 14.16 -4.84 -6.31
CA VAL A 72 14.85 -6.07 -6.72
C VAL A 72 14.73 -7.09 -5.60
N LEU A 73 14.06 -8.21 -5.86
CA LEU A 73 14.06 -9.36 -4.97
C LEU A 73 15.33 -10.17 -5.23
N ARG A 74 16.25 -10.18 -4.26
CA ARG A 74 17.46 -11.02 -4.29
C ARG A 74 17.24 -12.23 -3.40
N VAL A 75 17.16 -13.40 -3.99
CA VAL A 75 17.00 -14.67 -3.26
C VAL A 75 18.37 -15.30 -3.06
N ILE A 76 18.74 -15.54 -1.81
CA ILE A 76 20.02 -16.13 -1.40
C ILE A 76 19.72 -17.56 -0.93
N ASN A 77 20.25 -18.55 -1.64
CA ASN A 77 20.12 -19.95 -1.29
C ASN A 77 21.34 -20.39 -0.47
N GLU A 78 21.14 -20.55 0.83
CA GLU A 78 22.15 -21.13 1.73
C GLU A 78 21.96 -22.64 1.90
N ASP A 79 21.01 -23.25 1.21
CA ASP A 79 20.78 -24.69 1.21
C ASP A 79 21.76 -25.46 0.31
N ASP A 80 21.84 -26.76 0.54
CA ASP A 80 22.66 -27.69 -0.25
C ASP A 80 21.94 -28.19 -1.51
N GLU A 81 20.62 -27.98 -1.59
CA GLU A 81 19.79 -28.32 -2.74
C GLU A 81 19.46 -27.07 -3.59
N ASN A 82 19.14 -27.31 -4.86
CA ASN A 82 18.73 -26.24 -5.77
C ASN A 82 17.28 -25.87 -5.53
N HIS A 83 16.97 -24.58 -5.67
CA HIS A 83 15.63 -24.07 -5.50
C HIS A 83 15.15 -23.26 -6.69
N GLN A 84 13.84 -23.10 -6.79
CA GLN A 84 13.18 -22.39 -7.88
C GLN A 84 12.12 -21.44 -7.33
N LEU A 85 11.98 -20.29 -7.98
CA LEU A 85 10.94 -19.30 -7.77
C LEU A 85 10.36 -18.86 -9.13
N GLY A 86 9.21 -19.40 -9.50
CA GLY A 86 8.62 -19.22 -10.82
C GLY A 86 9.59 -19.73 -11.90
N LEU A 87 10.05 -18.84 -12.78
CA LEU A 87 11.06 -19.16 -13.79
C LEU A 87 12.51 -18.94 -13.30
N LEU A 88 12.69 -18.41 -12.08
CA LEU A 88 13.99 -18.11 -11.52
C LEU A 88 14.59 -19.36 -10.86
N TYR A 89 15.69 -19.86 -11.42
CA TYR A 89 16.45 -20.97 -10.87
C TYR A 89 17.57 -20.45 -9.96
N ILE A 90 17.65 -20.97 -8.73
CA ILE A 90 18.58 -20.55 -7.69
C ILE A 90 19.44 -21.74 -7.27
N PRO A 91 20.67 -21.86 -7.79
CA PRO A 91 21.56 -22.97 -7.44
C PRO A 91 21.90 -23.00 -5.94
N ALA A 92 22.27 -24.17 -5.44
CA ALA A 92 22.78 -24.34 -4.08
C ALA A 92 23.96 -23.39 -3.79
N LYS A 93 23.99 -22.83 -2.58
CA LYS A 93 25.01 -21.85 -2.13
C LYS A 93 25.19 -20.63 -3.05
N SER A 94 24.14 -20.25 -3.79
CA SER A 94 24.17 -19.14 -4.75
C SER A 94 23.03 -18.16 -4.51
N SER A 95 22.98 -17.08 -5.30
CA SER A 95 21.89 -16.12 -5.26
C SER A 95 21.40 -15.77 -6.65
N ALA A 96 20.12 -15.47 -6.76
CA ALA A 96 19.51 -14.97 -7.99
C ALA A 96 18.69 -13.71 -7.69
N SER A 97 18.46 -12.88 -8.69
CA SER A 97 17.74 -11.61 -8.54
C SER A 97 16.61 -11.47 -9.55
N LEU A 98 15.46 -10.98 -9.10
CA LEU A 98 14.29 -10.67 -9.90
C LEU A 98 13.95 -9.19 -9.74
N LYS A 99 13.93 -8.45 -10.86
CA LYS A 99 13.54 -7.05 -10.87
C LYS A 99 12.03 -6.93 -11.08
N LEU A 100 11.37 -6.12 -10.24
CA LEU A 100 9.92 -5.95 -10.23
C LEU A 100 9.57 -4.61 -10.88
N GLU A 101 9.25 -4.62 -12.17
CA GLU A 101 9.07 -3.39 -12.97
C GLU A 101 7.60 -2.96 -13.14
N SER A 102 6.65 -3.84 -12.85
CA SER A 102 5.21 -3.62 -13.04
C SER A 102 4.43 -3.81 -11.75
N VAL A 103 3.30 -3.09 -11.64
CA VAL A 103 2.32 -3.28 -10.57
C VAL A 103 1.57 -4.57 -10.83
N GLU A 104 1.76 -5.57 -9.96
CA GLU A 104 1.16 -6.88 -10.14
C GLU A 104 0.99 -7.59 -8.79
N ASN A 105 -0.04 -8.41 -8.69
CA ASN A 105 -0.22 -9.32 -7.56
C ASN A 105 -0.21 -10.74 -8.12
N MET A 106 0.88 -11.46 -7.86
CA MET A 106 1.14 -12.78 -8.42
C MET A 106 1.45 -13.78 -7.32
N THR A 107 1.06 -15.03 -7.56
CA THR A 107 1.51 -16.17 -6.77
C THR A 107 2.39 -17.01 -7.66
N MET A 108 3.67 -17.08 -7.33
CA MET A 108 4.66 -17.86 -8.10
C MET A 108 4.83 -19.24 -7.48
N GLU A 109 5.08 -20.23 -8.33
CA GLU A 109 5.49 -21.56 -7.87
C GLU A 109 6.86 -21.48 -7.19
N CYS A 110 7.05 -22.14 -6.05
CA CYS A 110 8.33 -22.16 -5.36
C CYS A 110 8.65 -23.55 -4.85
N SER A 111 9.94 -23.89 -4.74
CA SER A 111 10.38 -25.20 -4.22
C SER A 111 10.77 -25.15 -2.75
N PHE A 112 10.78 -23.97 -2.13
CA PHE A 112 11.26 -23.72 -0.77
C PHE A 112 10.10 -23.50 0.24
N GLN A 113 8.86 -23.82 -0.14
CA GLN A 113 7.72 -23.88 0.76
C GLN A 113 6.94 -25.18 0.56
N ALA A 114 6.36 -25.72 1.63
CA ALA A 114 5.51 -26.91 1.58
C ALA A 114 4.26 -26.71 0.69
N SER A 115 3.76 -25.48 0.56
CA SER A 115 2.62 -25.10 -0.29
C SER A 115 2.98 -24.97 -1.78
N ASN A 116 4.26 -25.08 -2.13
CA ASN A 116 4.83 -24.78 -3.46
C ASN A 116 4.41 -23.43 -4.05
N SER A 117 4.04 -22.45 -3.22
CA SER A 117 3.54 -21.15 -3.67
C SER A 117 4.11 -20.02 -2.82
N PHE A 118 4.45 -18.91 -3.49
CA PHE A 118 4.97 -17.70 -2.86
C PHE A 118 4.25 -16.47 -3.41
N GLY A 119 3.65 -15.69 -2.52
CA GLY A 119 2.90 -14.48 -2.87
C GLY A 119 3.84 -13.28 -3.06
N ILE A 120 3.71 -12.59 -4.18
CA ILE A 120 4.42 -11.34 -4.48
C ILE A 120 3.40 -10.28 -4.85
N THR A 121 3.34 -9.23 -4.06
CA THR A 121 2.50 -8.07 -4.34
C THR A 121 3.36 -6.86 -4.61
N VAL A 122 3.38 -6.37 -5.85
CA VAL A 122 4.08 -5.15 -6.26
C VAL A 122 3.09 -4.00 -6.34
N GLN A 123 3.38 -2.89 -5.66
CA GLN A 123 2.52 -1.70 -5.62
C GLN A 123 3.26 -0.45 -6.08
N GLU A 124 2.50 0.57 -6.48
CA GLU A 124 3.09 1.88 -6.77
C GLU A 124 3.59 2.57 -5.48
N PRO A 125 4.73 3.27 -5.53
CA PRO A 125 5.21 4.07 -4.41
C PRO A 125 4.25 5.22 -4.11
N VAL A 126 4.00 5.48 -2.83
CA VAL A 126 3.22 6.65 -2.41
C VAL A 126 4.10 7.89 -2.39
N THR A 127 4.33 8.47 -3.56
CA THR A 127 5.08 9.72 -3.69
C THR A 127 4.33 10.91 -3.09
N TRP A 128 5.04 12.03 -2.83
CA TRP A 128 4.40 13.27 -2.38
C TRP A 128 3.32 13.75 -3.36
N TRP A 129 3.53 13.57 -4.67
CA TRP A 129 2.56 13.95 -5.70
C TRP A 129 1.32 13.04 -5.69
N THR A 130 1.49 11.77 -5.36
CA THR A 130 0.36 10.84 -5.14
C THR A 130 -0.48 11.29 -3.94
N ARG A 131 0.14 11.75 -2.85
CA ARG A 131 -0.57 12.27 -1.67
C ARG A 131 -1.34 13.55 -1.98
N VAL A 132 -0.71 14.52 -2.65
CA VAL A 132 -1.37 15.77 -3.05
C VAL A 132 -2.56 15.51 -3.97
N ARG A 133 -2.41 14.59 -4.94
CA ARG A 133 -3.53 14.15 -5.78
C ARG A 133 -4.65 13.51 -4.94
N GLY A 134 -4.30 12.63 -3.99
CA GLY A 134 -5.27 12.05 -3.07
C GLY A 134 -6.06 13.10 -2.29
N TYR A 135 -5.38 14.10 -1.72
CA TYR A 135 -6.02 15.20 -1.00
C TYR A 135 -6.92 16.04 -1.88
N PHE A 136 -6.51 16.31 -3.11
CA PHE A 136 -7.33 17.06 -4.04
C PHE A 136 -8.59 16.26 -4.43
N TYR A 137 -8.44 15.00 -4.84
CA TYR A 137 -9.57 14.16 -5.27
C TYR A 137 -10.56 13.85 -4.14
N ALA A 138 -10.09 13.63 -2.91
CA ALA A 138 -10.97 13.37 -1.77
C ALA A 138 -11.48 14.65 -1.11
N GLY A 139 -10.59 15.62 -0.90
CA GLY A 139 -10.87 16.84 -0.15
C GLY A 139 -11.69 17.86 -0.93
N PHE A 140 -11.49 18.00 -2.26
CA PHE A 140 -12.21 19.01 -3.05
C PHE A 140 -13.73 18.75 -3.11
N PRO A 141 -14.22 17.54 -3.46
CA PRO A 141 -15.66 17.27 -3.46
C PRO A 141 -16.28 17.39 -2.07
N LEU A 142 -15.58 16.93 -1.02
CA LEU A 142 -16.05 17.02 0.36
C LEU A 142 -16.11 18.47 0.86
N GLY A 143 -15.08 19.27 0.56
CA GLY A 143 -15.06 20.71 0.83
C GLY A 143 -16.18 21.44 0.12
N MET A 144 -16.44 21.12 -1.15
CA MET A 144 -17.53 21.70 -1.92
C MET A 144 -18.90 21.38 -1.30
N LEU A 145 -19.09 20.13 -0.86
CA LEU A 145 -20.31 19.70 -0.17
C LEU A 145 -20.52 20.50 1.12
N PHE A 146 -19.50 20.60 1.97
CA PHE A 146 -19.57 21.37 3.22
C PHE A 146 -19.85 22.86 2.98
N ALA A 147 -19.24 23.45 1.96
CA ALA A 147 -19.48 24.83 1.55
C ALA A 147 -20.95 25.07 1.14
N VAL A 148 -21.52 24.17 0.34
CA VAL A 148 -22.94 24.24 -0.10
C VAL A 148 -23.88 24.10 1.10
N TYR A 149 -23.69 23.09 1.95
CA TYR A 149 -24.54 22.88 3.14
C TYR A 149 -24.45 24.05 4.13
N SER A 150 -23.26 24.63 4.33
CA SER A 150 -23.07 25.82 5.16
C SER A 150 -23.90 27.01 4.66
N GLY A 151 -24.00 27.18 3.34
CA GLY A 151 -24.87 28.18 2.72
C GLY A 151 -26.36 27.88 2.94
N LEU A 152 -26.80 26.64 2.70
CA LEU A 152 -28.22 26.26 2.72
C LEU A 152 -28.87 26.29 4.12
N ILE A 153 -28.12 25.95 5.18
CA ILE A 153 -28.67 25.86 6.55
C ILE A 153 -29.02 27.24 7.15
N THR A 154 -28.67 28.35 6.48
CA THR A 154 -28.92 29.72 6.98
C THR A 154 -30.28 30.30 6.55
N LYS A 155 -31.37 29.56 6.77
CA LYS A 155 -32.74 30.11 6.70
C LYS A 155 -33.64 29.56 7.82
N LYS A 156 -33.38 29.94 9.07
CA LYS A 156 -34.42 30.07 10.12
C LYS A 156 -33.86 30.70 11.40
N LYS A 157 -33.79 32.04 11.47
CA LYS A 157 -33.81 32.77 12.75
C LYS A 157 -34.18 34.24 12.55
N LYS A 158 -35.38 34.47 12.02
CA LYS A 158 -36.12 35.73 12.13
C LYS A 158 -37.55 35.39 11.74
N ASP A 159 -38.38 35.10 12.74
CA ASP A 159 -39.85 35.27 12.78
C ASP A 159 -40.45 34.56 14.00
N GLU A 160 -39.81 34.68 15.17
CA GLU A 160 -40.44 34.41 16.47
C GLU A 160 -40.14 35.60 17.40
N SER A 161 -40.59 36.77 16.97
CA SER A 161 -40.84 37.91 17.86
C SER A 161 -41.87 38.78 17.16
N VAL A 162 -43.02 38.97 17.82
CA VAL A 162 -44.22 39.71 17.40
C VAL A 162 -45.31 38.86 16.73
N ALA A 163 -46.09 38.17 17.56
CA ALA A 163 -47.55 38.33 17.64
C ALA A 163 -48.01 37.84 19.02
#